data_AF-A0A2C6AE34-F1
#
_entry.id   AF-A0A2C6AE34-F1
#
_cell.length_a   1.000
_cell.length_b   1.000
_cell.length_c   1.000
_cell.angle_alpha   90.00
_cell.angle_beta   90.00
_cell.angle_gamma   90.00
#
_symmetry.space_group_name_H-M   'P 1'
#
loop_
_entity.id
_entity.type
_entity.pdbx_description
1 polymer ?
#
loop_
_entity_poly.entity_id
_entity_poly.type
_entity_poly.pdbx_seq_one_letter_code
_entity_poly.pdbx_strand_id
1 'polypeptide(L)'
;MTCPQSATATLSIDDITTLNDAQLVQLLEEHRRPNGNFELPVDGWDKLAKKERNHLAGRLQRAKERVLIQNPAVCSRPLDLDQVDARLAEVSNNSTTASRVRPQDTRKGPGHTPPYTEAERRADLRDDETEAYHDLVNNGGRPFYPISLLEQVSTDPDEYREMLQPFWAYPPAHSNPWRVYQKQLKRWQDFRNWQKDNRGLEDDDDGYSAYVERTKRDCIKYGDTEELAEIEADPECLRSYWEQNEHYTRRWQRRWQREPGCNGFSDYVDATKRRLERHAFTRPFQLNEDPKQQDKLTTWIEYLCFEYWWLDRYTKSIKRLQPDYDKAWQDVRMRKTRPGRS
;
A
#
# COMPACT_ATOMS: atom_id res chain seq x y z
N MET A 1 51.26 14.23 -10.78
CA MET A 1 51.31 12.82 -10.35
C MET A 1 49.99 12.18 -10.75
N THR A 2 50.02 11.40 -11.82
CA THR A 2 48.87 10.75 -12.44
C THR A 2 48.68 9.39 -11.77
N CYS A 3 47.59 9.21 -11.02
CA CYS A 3 47.17 7.91 -10.52
C CYS A 3 46.68 7.03 -11.68
N PRO A 4 47.03 5.73 -11.71
CA PRO A 4 46.59 4.85 -12.79
C PRO A 4 45.09 4.57 -12.65
N GLN A 5 44.35 4.79 -13.74
CA GLN A 5 43.01 4.24 -13.91
C GLN A 5 43.12 2.72 -13.96
N SER A 6 42.61 2.03 -12.94
CA SER A 6 42.36 0.59 -13.03
C SER A 6 41.28 0.37 -14.07
N ALA A 7 41.68 -0.04 -15.27
CA ALA A 7 40.77 -0.58 -16.27
C ALA A 7 40.19 -1.89 -15.71
N THR A 8 38.96 -1.86 -15.21
CA THR A 8 38.18 -3.06 -14.88
C THR A 8 37.95 -3.82 -16.18
N ALA A 9 38.63 -4.96 -16.35
CA ALA A 9 38.44 -5.83 -17.50
C ALA A 9 36.97 -6.25 -17.57
N THR A 10 36.31 -5.92 -18.68
CA THR A 10 34.90 -6.30 -18.92
C THR A 10 34.84 -7.80 -19.17
N LEU A 11 34.01 -8.50 -18.38
CA LEU A 11 33.79 -9.93 -18.50
C LEU A 11 32.83 -10.22 -19.66
N SER A 12 33.12 -11.23 -20.48
CA SER A 12 32.17 -11.69 -21.50
C SER A 12 31.05 -12.50 -20.84
N ILE A 13 29.82 -12.37 -21.35
CA ILE A 13 28.69 -13.19 -20.90
C ILE A 13 28.96 -14.70 -21.09
N ASP A 14 29.70 -15.05 -22.14
CA ASP A 14 30.06 -16.45 -22.44
C ASP A 14 30.95 -17.01 -21.33
N ASP A 15 31.93 -16.23 -20.86
CA ASP A 15 32.81 -16.64 -19.76
C ASP A 15 32.00 -16.92 -18.49
N ILE A 16 31.04 -16.06 -18.16
CA ILE A 16 30.21 -16.20 -16.95
C ILE A 16 29.28 -17.42 -17.04
N THR A 17 28.74 -17.71 -18.22
CA THR A 17 27.88 -18.90 -18.39
C THR A 17 28.64 -20.22 -18.23
N THR A 18 29.93 -20.23 -18.57
CA THR A 18 30.80 -21.41 -18.44
C THR A 18 31.33 -21.65 -17.02
N LEU A 19 31.32 -20.63 -16.15
CA LEU A 19 31.73 -20.77 -14.76
C LEU A 19 30.83 -21.76 -14.03
N ASN A 20 31.41 -22.58 -13.15
CA ASN A 20 30.65 -23.41 -12.22
C ASN A 20 30.19 -22.60 -10.99
N ASP A 21 29.31 -23.17 -10.17
CA ASP A 21 28.71 -22.46 -9.05
C ASP A 21 29.71 -22.03 -7.96
N ALA A 22 30.84 -22.72 -7.80
CA ALA A 22 31.90 -22.32 -6.87
C ALA A 22 32.71 -21.13 -7.42
N GLN A 23 32.99 -21.15 -8.73
CA GLN A 23 33.67 -20.05 -9.42
C GLN A 23 32.80 -18.79 -9.47
N LEU A 24 31.46 -18.93 -9.58
CA LEU A 24 30.54 -17.79 -9.50
C LEU A 24 30.53 -17.15 -8.10
N VAL A 25 30.66 -17.94 -7.04
CA VAL A 25 30.80 -17.43 -5.67
C VAL A 25 32.09 -16.62 -5.54
N GLN A 26 33.21 -17.17 -6.01
CA GLN A 26 34.50 -16.46 -5.98
C GLN A 26 34.47 -15.16 -6.81
N LEU A 27 33.88 -15.20 -8.01
CA LEU A 27 33.73 -14.02 -8.86
C LEU A 27 32.94 -12.90 -8.16
N LEU A 28 31.86 -13.26 -7.46
CA LEU A 28 31.06 -12.33 -6.69
C LEU A 28 31.83 -11.76 -5.49
N GLU A 29 32.67 -12.54 -4.83
CA GLU A 29 33.53 -12.03 -3.75
C GLU A 29 34.56 -11.02 -4.27
N GLU A 30 35.21 -11.31 -5.39
CA GLU A 30 36.19 -10.42 -6.03
C GLU A 30 35.57 -9.10 -6.50
N HIS A 31 34.30 -9.12 -6.91
CA HIS A 31 33.56 -7.95 -7.38
C HIS A 31 32.64 -7.34 -6.31
N ARG A 32 32.87 -7.67 -5.04
CA ARG A 32 32.13 -7.11 -3.91
C ARG A 32 32.69 -5.74 -3.55
N ARG A 33 31.85 -4.71 -3.67
CA ARG A 33 32.19 -3.35 -3.24
C ARG A 33 32.13 -3.24 -1.70
N PRO A 34 32.86 -2.29 -1.09
CA PRO A 34 32.84 -2.04 0.36
C PRO A 34 31.46 -1.69 0.94
N ASN A 35 30.49 -1.30 0.09
CA ASN A 35 29.11 -1.05 0.48
C ASN A 35 28.23 -2.32 0.48
N GLY A 36 28.79 -3.49 0.22
CA GLY A 36 28.08 -4.77 0.16
C GLY A 36 27.39 -5.06 -1.18
N ASN A 37 27.45 -4.13 -2.14
CA ASN A 37 26.92 -4.34 -3.49
C ASN A 37 27.91 -5.12 -4.36
N PHE A 38 27.39 -5.84 -5.33
CA PHE A 38 28.18 -6.53 -6.35
C PHE A 38 28.12 -5.71 -7.64
N GLU A 39 29.27 -5.46 -8.25
CA GLU A 39 29.32 -4.80 -9.56
C GLU A 39 30.10 -5.67 -10.52
N LEU A 40 29.37 -6.29 -11.44
CA LEU A 40 29.93 -7.15 -12.47
C LEU A 40 29.90 -6.36 -13.79
N PRO A 41 31.05 -5.87 -14.30
CA PRO A 41 31.12 -5.23 -15.59
C PRO A 41 31.07 -6.32 -16.68
N VAL A 42 29.86 -6.67 -17.13
CA VAL A 42 29.62 -7.75 -18.10
C VAL A 42 29.05 -7.19 -19.39
N ASP A 43 29.63 -7.58 -20.52
CA ASP A 43 29.15 -7.23 -21.86
C ASP A 43 28.37 -8.40 -22.51
N GLY A 44 27.34 -8.07 -23.31
CA GLY A 44 26.57 -9.05 -24.08
C GLY A 44 25.33 -9.66 -23.40
N TRP A 45 24.77 -9.04 -22.36
CA TRP A 45 23.52 -9.51 -21.71
C TRP A 45 22.32 -9.65 -22.68
N ASP A 46 22.31 -8.82 -23.71
CA ASP A 46 21.30 -8.77 -24.77
C ASP A 46 21.38 -9.96 -25.74
N LYS A 47 22.54 -10.63 -25.81
CA LYS A 47 22.79 -11.78 -26.70
C LYS A 47 22.17 -13.09 -26.19
N LEU A 48 21.75 -13.16 -24.92
CA LEU A 48 21.17 -14.36 -24.32
C LEU A 48 19.66 -14.49 -24.56
N ALA A 49 19.21 -15.71 -24.86
CA ALA A 49 17.77 -16.01 -24.91
C ALA A 49 17.14 -15.87 -23.51
N LYS A 50 15.84 -15.53 -23.44
CA LYS A 50 15.13 -15.29 -22.16
C LYS A 50 15.28 -16.45 -21.17
N LYS A 51 15.27 -17.69 -21.65
CA LYS A 51 15.43 -18.90 -20.82
C LYS A 51 16.83 -18.99 -20.20
N GLU A 52 17.87 -18.65 -20.95
CA GLU A 52 19.27 -18.66 -20.51
C GLU A 52 19.55 -17.54 -19.50
N ARG A 53 18.98 -16.35 -19.75
CA ARG A 53 19.01 -15.22 -18.79
C ARG A 53 18.41 -15.59 -17.45
N ASN A 54 17.22 -16.20 -17.45
CA ASN A 54 16.55 -16.63 -16.23
C ASN A 54 17.34 -17.71 -15.48
N HIS A 55 17.94 -18.65 -16.22
CA HIS A 55 18.79 -19.69 -15.64
C HIS A 55 20.03 -19.09 -14.97
N LEU A 56 20.73 -18.18 -15.65
CA LEU A 56 21.91 -17.52 -15.13
C LEU A 56 21.58 -16.61 -13.92
N ALA A 57 20.48 -15.86 -13.97
CA ALA A 57 20.02 -15.05 -12.85
C ALA A 57 19.79 -15.90 -11.58
N GLY A 58 19.16 -17.07 -11.73
CA GLY A 58 18.97 -18.01 -10.62
C GLY A 58 20.29 -18.55 -10.05
N ARG A 59 21.31 -18.77 -10.89
CA ARG A 59 22.65 -19.20 -10.45
C ARG A 59 23.39 -18.10 -9.69
N LEU A 60 23.37 -16.87 -10.19
CA LEU A 60 23.96 -15.70 -9.53
C LEU A 60 23.29 -15.39 -8.20
N GLN A 61 21.96 -15.53 -8.11
CA GLN A 61 21.22 -15.35 -6.87
C GLN A 61 21.64 -16.36 -5.79
N ARG A 62 21.76 -17.64 -6.15
CA ARG A 62 22.24 -18.68 -5.22
C ARG A 62 23.70 -18.46 -4.80
N ALA A 63 24.56 -18.03 -5.73
CA ALA A 63 25.94 -17.71 -5.43
C ALA A 63 26.04 -16.52 -4.45
N LYS A 64 25.23 -15.47 -4.67
CA LYS A 64 25.10 -14.33 -3.76
C LYS A 64 24.66 -14.76 -2.36
N GLU A 65 23.65 -15.63 -2.25
CA GLU A 65 23.19 -16.16 -0.96
C GLU A 65 24.31 -16.92 -0.22
N ARG A 66 25.11 -17.71 -0.94
CA ARG A 66 26.27 -18.40 -0.35
C ARG A 66 27.34 -17.42 0.15
N VAL A 67 27.65 -16.37 -0.60
CA VAL A 67 28.59 -15.30 -0.16
C VAL A 67 28.08 -14.57 1.08
N LEU A 68 26.77 -14.34 1.16
CA LEU A 68 26.15 -13.68 2.32
C LEU A 68 26.16 -14.56 3.57
N ILE A 69 25.95 -15.87 3.43
CA ILE A 69 26.02 -16.84 4.53
C ILE A 69 27.44 -16.99 5.09
N GLN A 70 28.46 -16.93 4.22
CA GLN A 70 29.86 -17.09 4.62
C GLN A 70 30.45 -15.87 5.35
N ASN A 71 29.79 -14.70 5.29
CA ASN A 71 30.31 -13.47 5.90
C ASN A 71 29.21 -12.66 6.65
N PRO A 72 28.68 -13.19 7.78
CA PRO A 72 27.52 -12.62 8.49
C PRO A 72 27.84 -11.31 9.25
N ALA A 73 29.12 -11.01 9.50
CA ALA A 73 29.56 -9.87 10.32
C ALA A 73 29.36 -8.49 9.68
N VAL A 74 28.93 -8.42 8.41
CA VAL A 74 28.74 -7.16 7.66
C VAL A 74 27.25 -6.88 7.36
N CYS A 75 26.34 -7.76 7.79
CA CYS A 75 24.90 -7.69 7.50
C CYS A 75 24.09 -6.74 8.41
N SER A 76 24.74 -5.87 9.18
CA SER A 76 24.10 -4.93 10.10
C SER A 76 24.23 -3.48 9.63
N ARG A 77 24.04 -3.22 8.32
CA ARG A 77 23.72 -1.87 7.86
C ARG A 77 22.21 -1.64 7.93
N PRO A 78 21.76 -0.46 8.40
CA PRO A 78 20.34 -0.11 8.41
C PRO A 78 19.79 -0.23 7.00
N LEU A 79 18.63 -0.89 6.86
CA LEU A 79 17.87 -0.91 5.62
C LEU A 79 17.47 0.54 5.29
N ASP A 80 18.14 1.14 4.32
CA ASP A 80 17.85 2.47 3.80
C ASP A 80 16.66 2.37 2.83
N LEU A 81 15.48 2.68 3.36
CA LEU A 81 14.24 2.64 2.59
C LEU A 81 14.18 3.72 1.51
N ASP A 82 14.89 4.85 1.68
CA ASP A 82 14.94 5.91 0.67
C ASP A 82 15.75 5.46 -0.54
N GLN A 83 16.81 4.67 -0.33
CA GLN A 83 17.56 4.02 -1.42
C GLN A 83 16.72 2.96 -2.16
N VAL A 84 15.86 2.21 -1.45
CA VAL A 84 14.93 1.25 -2.07
C VAL A 84 13.88 1.99 -2.90
N ASP A 85 13.33 3.08 -2.37
CA ASP A 85 12.34 3.93 -3.04
C ASP A 85 12.91 4.59 -4.29
N ALA A 86 14.12 5.14 -4.21
CA ALA A 86 14.81 5.73 -5.36
C ALA A 86 15.03 4.70 -6.48
N ARG A 87 15.38 3.45 -6.13
CA ARG A 87 15.59 2.38 -7.12
C ARG A 87 14.28 1.87 -7.74
N LEU A 88 13.20 1.80 -6.97
CA LEU A 88 11.87 1.47 -7.50
C LEU A 88 11.38 2.57 -8.46
N ALA A 89 11.63 3.83 -8.15
CA ALA A 89 11.32 4.96 -9.02
C ALA A 89 12.15 4.93 -10.33
N GLU A 90 13.45 4.63 -10.26
CA GLU A 90 14.32 4.49 -11.44
C GLU A 90 13.85 3.38 -12.40
N VAL A 91 13.39 2.24 -11.87
CA VAL A 91 12.87 1.14 -12.71
C VAL A 91 11.55 1.52 -13.38
N SER A 92 10.71 2.31 -12.72
CA SER A 92 9.42 2.77 -13.27
C SER A 92 9.57 3.82 -14.38
N ASN A 93 10.64 4.61 -14.37
CA ASN A 93 10.85 5.69 -15.35
C ASN A 93 11.30 5.20 -16.74
N ASN A 94 11.71 3.93 -16.87
CA ASN A 94 12.19 3.36 -18.13
C ASN A 94 11.07 2.90 -19.08
N SER A 95 9.82 3.02 -18.65
CA SER A 95 8.64 2.71 -19.46
C SER A 95 7.56 3.71 -19.14
N THR A 96 7.50 4.79 -19.93
CA THR A 96 6.26 5.38 -20.49
C THR A 96 6.58 6.73 -21.12
N THR A 97 6.62 6.77 -22.46
CA THR A 97 6.23 7.96 -23.22
C THR A 97 4.80 7.70 -23.70
N ALA A 98 3.82 8.38 -23.10
CA ALA A 98 2.47 8.44 -23.63
C ALA A 98 1.99 9.88 -23.59
N SER A 99 1.78 10.42 -24.79
CA SER A 99 1.46 11.80 -25.07
C SER A 99 0.05 12.14 -24.58
N ARG A 100 -0.06 13.22 -23.80
CA ARG A 100 -1.30 13.76 -23.26
C ARG A 100 -2.01 14.56 -24.36
N VAL A 101 -2.96 13.95 -25.06
CA VAL A 101 -3.88 14.70 -25.94
C VAL A 101 -5.16 14.99 -25.16
N ARG A 102 -5.29 16.24 -24.73
CA ARG A 102 -6.55 16.81 -24.22
C ARG A 102 -7.47 17.07 -25.42
N PRO A 103 -8.73 16.61 -25.43
CA PRO A 103 -9.70 17.07 -26.41
C PRO A 103 -10.01 18.55 -26.17
N GLN A 104 -9.91 19.36 -27.23
CA GLN A 104 -10.27 20.78 -27.23
C GLN A 104 -11.78 20.97 -27.05
N ASP A 105 -12.13 21.92 -26.17
CA ASP A 105 -13.48 22.42 -25.93
C ASP A 105 -14.16 22.86 -27.22
N THR A 106 -15.28 22.21 -27.56
CA THR A 106 -16.25 22.78 -28.51
C THR A 106 -17.36 23.44 -27.70
N ARG A 107 -17.32 24.79 -27.62
CA ARG A 107 -18.41 25.62 -27.10
C ARG A 107 -19.76 25.16 -27.67
N LYS A 108 -20.67 24.72 -26.81
CA LYS A 108 -22.11 24.63 -27.12
C LYS A 108 -22.91 25.39 -26.06
N GLY A 109 -23.90 26.13 -26.55
CA GLY A 109 -24.78 27.01 -25.78
C GLY A 109 -25.72 26.28 -24.81
N PRO A 110 -26.60 27.03 -24.12
CA PRO A 110 -27.23 26.61 -22.89
C PRO A 110 -28.37 25.60 -23.13
N GLY A 111 -28.41 24.55 -22.31
CA GLY A 111 -29.65 23.82 -22.04
C GLY A 111 -29.76 22.38 -22.54
N HIS A 112 -28.72 21.55 -22.39
CA HIS A 112 -28.89 20.11 -22.14
C HIS A 112 -27.54 19.51 -21.76
N THR A 113 -27.32 19.26 -20.47
CA THR A 113 -26.18 18.47 -20.01
C THR A 113 -26.39 17.05 -20.54
N PRO A 114 -25.49 16.50 -21.37
CA PRO A 114 -25.57 15.10 -21.78
C PRO A 114 -25.60 14.20 -20.54
N PRO A 115 -26.28 13.04 -20.59
CA PRO A 115 -26.29 12.11 -19.47
C PRO A 115 -24.86 11.65 -19.16
N TYR A 116 -24.47 11.78 -17.88
CA TYR A 116 -23.18 11.34 -17.35
C TYR A 116 -22.88 9.90 -17.77
N THR A 117 -21.86 9.75 -18.62
CA THR A 117 -21.54 8.50 -19.28
C THR A 117 -20.72 7.59 -18.37
N GLU A 118 -20.75 6.29 -18.64
CA GLU A 118 -19.89 5.33 -17.96
C GLU A 118 -18.39 5.60 -18.19
N ALA A 119 -18.04 6.27 -19.29
CA ALA A 119 -16.68 6.67 -19.60
C ALA A 119 -16.22 7.84 -18.71
N GLU A 120 -17.08 8.85 -18.53
CA GLU A 120 -16.86 9.97 -17.62
C GLU A 120 -16.77 9.47 -16.18
N ARG A 121 -17.69 8.59 -15.75
CA ARG A 121 -17.60 7.90 -14.46
C ARG A 121 -16.27 7.24 -14.23
N ARG A 122 -15.80 6.44 -15.19
CA ARG A 122 -14.50 5.78 -15.06
C ARG A 122 -13.33 6.76 -15.03
N ALA A 123 -13.41 7.90 -15.71
CA ALA A 123 -12.39 8.94 -15.64
C ALA A 123 -12.32 9.57 -14.24
N ASP A 124 -13.46 9.98 -13.69
CA ASP A 124 -13.53 10.56 -12.35
C ASP A 124 -12.97 9.60 -11.29
N LEU A 125 -13.30 8.30 -11.40
CA LEU A 125 -12.79 7.30 -10.48
C LEU A 125 -11.27 7.10 -10.59
N ARG A 126 -10.67 7.27 -11.77
CA ARG A 126 -9.22 7.23 -11.92
C ARG A 126 -8.57 8.46 -11.32
N ASP A 127 -9.21 9.63 -11.43
CA ASP A 127 -8.72 10.86 -10.85
C ASP A 127 -8.75 10.79 -9.31
N ASP A 128 -9.84 10.28 -8.71
CA ASP A 128 -9.94 9.99 -7.27
C ASP A 128 -8.84 9.02 -6.80
N GLU A 129 -8.60 7.97 -7.59
CA GLU A 129 -7.62 6.94 -7.27
C GLU A 129 -6.19 7.48 -7.36
N THR A 130 -5.93 8.36 -8.33
CA THR A 130 -4.66 9.08 -8.51
C THR A 130 -4.40 10.05 -7.34
N GLU A 131 -5.42 10.81 -6.94
CA GLU A 131 -5.36 11.68 -5.76
C GLU A 131 -5.05 10.88 -4.49
N ALA A 132 -5.77 9.76 -4.29
CA ALA A 132 -5.55 8.90 -3.14
C ALA A 132 -4.14 8.29 -3.10
N TYR A 133 -3.55 7.97 -4.26
CA TYR A 133 -2.15 7.54 -4.34
C TYR A 133 -1.21 8.63 -3.83
N HIS A 134 -1.35 9.85 -4.35
CA HIS A 134 -0.48 10.96 -3.98
C HIS A 134 -0.62 11.31 -2.50
N ASP A 135 -1.85 11.35 -1.98
CA ASP A 135 -2.11 11.58 -0.56
C ASP A 135 -1.54 10.48 0.31
N LEU A 136 -1.67 9.21 -0.08
CA LEU A 136 -1.09 8.10 0.66
C LEU A 136 0.44 8.25 0.76
N VAL A 137 1.11 8.53 -0.35
CA VAL A 137 2.57 8.73 -0.40
C VAL A 137 3.00 9.94 0.42
N ASN A 138 2.30 11.07 0.26
CA ASN A 138 2.58 12.31 0.99
C ASN A 138 2.43 12.13 2.51
N ASN A 139 1.51 11.27 2.93
CA ASN A 139 1.30 10.92 4.34
C ASN A 139 2.23 9.81 4.85
N GLY A 140 3.26 9.43 4.09
CA GLY A 140 4.25 8.41 4.45
C GLY A 140 3.77 6.96 4.31
N GLY A 141 2.58 6.78 3.73
CA GLY A 141 2.04 5.49 3.34
C GLY A 141 2.75 4.92 2.12
N ARG A 142 2.63 3.60 1.92
CA ARG A 142 3.26 2.87 0.81
C ARG A 142 2.16 2.23 -0.03
N PRO A 143 1.98 2.72 -1.27
CA PRO A 143 1.04 2.12 -2.20
C PRO A 143 1.40 0.67 -2.49
N PHE A 144 0.37 -0.19 -2.55
CA PHE A 144 0.51 -1.61 -2.84
C PHE A 144 1.16 -1.87 -4.21
N TYR A 145 0.82 -1.06 -5.21
CA TYR A 145 1.38 -1.13 -6.57
C TYR A 145 1.73 0.28 -7.08
N PRO A 146 2.66 0.45 -8.03
CA PRO A 146 3.04 1.75 -8.58
C PRO A 146 1.90 2.36 -9.41
N ILE A 147 1.80 3.70 -9.41
CA ILE A 147 0.71 4.42 -10.11
C ILE A 147 0.64 4.12 -11.62
N SER A 148 1.76 3.73 -12.23
CA SER A 148 1.83 3.33 -13.63
C SER A 148 0.96 2.14 -13.99
N LEU A 149 0.59 1.29 -13.03
CA LEU A 149 -0.31 0.15 -13.25
C LEU A 149 -1.80 0.53 -13.15
N LEU A 150 -2.15 1.74 -12.69
CA LEU A 150 -3.54 2.14 -12.47
C LEU A 150 -4.41 2.00 -13.73
N GLU A 151 -3.90 2.37 -14.91
CA GLU A 151 -4.67 2.26 -16.16
C GLU A 151 -4.95 0.80 -16.53
N GLN A 152 -3.96 -0.08 -16.33
CA GLN A 152 -4.09 -1.51 -16.63
C GLN A 152 -5.05 -2.18 -15.65
N VAL A 153 -4.87 -1.92 -14.35
CA VAL A 153 -5.70 -2.46 -13.27
C VAL A 153 -7.16 -1.98 -13.37
N SER A 154 -7.38 -0.72 -13.78
CA SER A 154 -8.73 -0.18 -13.97
C SER A 154 -9.42 -0.70 -15.23
N THR A 155 -8.65 -1.08 -16.25
CA THR A 155 -9.16 -1.66 -17.50
C THR A 155 -9.53 -3.13 -17.35
N ASP A 156 -8.65 -3.92 -16.74
CA ASP A 156 -8.87 -5.36 -16.50
C ASP A 156 -8.49 -5.75 -15.05
N PRO A 157 -9.37 -5.50 -14.07
CA PRO A 157 -9.09 -5.83 -12.67
C PRO A 157 -9.05 -7.35 -12.40
N ASP A 158 -9.62 -8.17 -13.29
CA ASP A 158 -9.63 -9.63 -13.09
C ASP A 158 -8.26 -10.26 -13.39
N GLU A 159 -7.48 -9.69 -14.32
CA GLU A 159 -6.07 -10.08 -14.53
C GLU A 159 -5.24 -9.92 -13.24
N TYR A 160 -5.60 -8.93 -12.42
CA TYR A 160 -4.95 -8.63 -11.14
C TYR A 160 -5.70 -9.19 -9.94
N ARG A 161 -6.65 -10.11 -10.12
CA ARG A 161 -7.54 -10.62 -9.06
C ARG A 161 -6.81 -11.03 -7.78
N GLU A 162 -5.75 -11.83 -7.87
CA GLU A 162 -5.00 -12.29 -6.69
C GLU A 162 -4.39 -11.13 -5.90
N MET A 163 -3.96 -10.10 -6.63
CA MET A 163 -3.38 -8.88 -6.09
C MET A 163 -4.43 -8.00 -5.39
N LEU A 164 -5.61 -7.85 -6.00
CA LEU A 164 -6.66 -6.94 -5.54
C LEU A 164 -7.59 -7.58 -4.50
N GLN A 165 -7.65 -8.91 -4.44
CA GLN A 165 -8.56 -9.67 -3.57
C GLN A 165 -8.59 -9.19 -2.11
N PRO A 166 -7.46 -8.85 -1.45
CA PRO A 166 -7.50 -8.36 -0.06
C PRO A 166 -8.31 -7.08 0.14
N PHE A 167 -8.51 -6.30 -0.93
CA PHE A 167 -9.21 -5.03 -0.90
C PHE A 167 -10.66 -5.14 -1.37
N TRP A 168 -11.13 -6.32 -1.76
CA TRP A 168 -12.52 -6.49 -2.19
C TRP A 168 -13.47 -6.59 -1.01
N ALA A 169 -14.53 -5.79 -1.01
CA ALA A 169 -15.59 -5.93 -0.01
C ALA A 169 -16.38 -7.22 -0.25
N TYR A 170 -16.89 -7.83 0.81
CA TYR A 170 -17.82 -8.95 0.70
C TYR A 170 -19.28 -8.47 0.89
N PRO A 171 -20.22 -8.82 0.00
CA PRO A 171 -20.01 -9.62 -1.21
C PRO A 171 -19.34 -8.81 -2.35
N PRO A 172 -18.52 -9.45 -3.20
CA PRO A 172 -17.74 -8.77 -4.25
C PRO A 172 -18.58 -7.98 -5.26
N ALA A 173 -19.85 -8.35 -5.44
CA ALA A 173 -20.75 -7.79 -6.46
C ALA A 173 -21.05 -6.29 -6.31
N HIS A 174 -20.72 -5.68 -5.17
CA HIS A 174 -21.01 -4.26 -4.90
C HIS A 174 -19.75 -3.41 -4.73
N SER A 175 -18.55 -4.00 -4.83
CA SER A 175 -17.30 -3.25 -4.70
C SER A 175 -16.71 -2.98 -6.08
N ASN A 176 -16.30 -1.73 -6.34
CA ASN A 176 -15.42 -1.49 -7.47
C ASN A 176 -14.08 -2.21 -7.19
N PRO A 177 -13.67 -3.16 -8.04
CA PRO A 177 -12.57 -4.07 -7.76
C PRO A 177 -11.21 -3.39 -7.72
N TRP A 178 -11.07 -2.18 -8.30
CA TRP A 178 -9.78 -1.51 -8.44
C TRP A 178 -9.61 -0.20 -7.66
N ARG A 179 -10.58 0.19 -6.80
CA ARG A 179 -10.41 1.33 -5.85
C ARG A 179 -9.50 0.96 -4.66
N VAL A 180 -8.27 0.59 -4.93
CA VAL A 180 -7.29 0.02 -4.00
C VAL A 180 -6.50 1.09 -3.24
N TYR A 181 -6.10 2.18 -3.86
CA TYR A 181 -5.45 3.33 -3.21
C TYR A 181 -6.41 4.09 -2.29
N GLN A 182 -7.66 4.34 -2.69
CA GLN A 182 -8.65 4.95 -1.78
C GLN A 182 -8.83 4.12 -0.50
N LYS A 183 -8.90 2.79 -0.62
CA LYS A 183 -9.00 1.88 0.53
C LYS A 183 -7.73 1.90 1.38
N GLN A 184 -6.55 1.91 0.76
CA GLN A 184 -5.28 2.02 1.48
C GLN A 184 -5.13 3.36 2.20
N LEU A 185 -5.48 4.48 1.55
CA LEU A 185 -5.48 5.80 2.16
C LEU A 185 -6.40 5.84 3.38
N LYS A 186 -7.63 5.34 3.24
CA LYS A 186 -8.56 5.26 4.37
C LYS A 186 -8.01 4.42 5.50
N ARG A 187 -7.42 3.26 5.19
CA ARG A 187 -6.81 2.37 6.18
C ARG A 187 -5.62 3.02 6.89
N TRP A 188 -4.80 3.77 6.15
CA TRP A 188 -3.69 4.54 6.69
C TRP A 188 -4.16 5.67 7.60
N GLN A 189 -5.20 6.41 7.21
CA GLN A 189 -5.83 7.44 8.03
C GLN A 189 -6.39 6.85 9.34
N ASP A 190 -7.07 5.70 9.27
CA ASP A 190 -7.55 4.99 10.45
C ASP A 190 -6.40 4.59 11.39
N PHE A 191 -5.26 4.17 10.83
CA PHE A 191 -4.04 3.93 11.60
C PHE A 191 -3.49 5.20 12.26
N ARG A 192 -3.41 6.32 11.55
CA ARG A 192 -2.92 7.60 12.11
C ARG A 192 -3.81 8.09 13.25
N ASN A 193 -5.13 7.90 13.11
CA ASN A 193 -6.08 8.15 14.18
C ASN A 193 -5.87 7.22 15.37
N TRP A 194 -5.69 5.92 15.11
CA TRP A 194 -5.37 4.93 16.15
C TRP A 194 -4.06 5.28 16.89
N GLN A 195 -3.02 5.75 16.20
CA GLN A 195 -1.78 6.21 16.83
C GLN A 195 -2.03 7.34 17.84
N LYS A 196 -2.80 8.36 17.44
CA LYS A 196 -3.18 9.50 18.31
C LYS A 196 -4.01 9.02 19.50
N ASP A 197 -4.99 8.17 19.23
CA ASP A 197 -5.95 7.66 20.19
C ASP A 197 -5.29 6.85 21.32
N ASN A 198 -4.27 6.04 21.00
CA ASN A 198 -3.52 5.27 22.01
C ASN A 198 -2.49 6.12 22.78
N ARG A 199 -2.15 7.31 22.29
CA ARG A 199 -1.31 8.29 22.97
C ARG A 199 -2.11 9.31 23.77
N GLY A 200 -3.45 9.29 23.67
CA GLY A 200 -4.31 10.30 24.28
C GLY A 200 -4.16 11.69 23.65
N LEU A 201 -3.66 11.75 22.40
CA LEU A 201 -3.55 13.00 21.66
C LEU A 201 -4.91 13.37 21.07
N GLU A 202 -5.18 14.66 21.02
CA GLU A 202 -6.31 15.18 20.26
C GLU A 202 -6.07 14.98 18.77
N ASP A 203 -7.16 14.84 18.02
CA ASP A 203 -7.05 14.87 16.57
C ASP A 203 -6.56 16.28 16.20
N ASP A 204 -5.50 16.39 15.38
CA ASP A 204 -5.26 17.62 14.62
C ASP A 204 -6.61 17.96 13.94
N ASP A 205 -7.27 19.01 14.40
CA ASP A 205 -8.65 19.33 14.06
C ASP A 205 -8.75 19.73 12.59
N ASP A 206 -9.03 18.77 11.72
CA ASP A 206 -9.58 19.11 10.41
C ASP A 206 -11.00 19.72 10.61
N GLY A 207 -11.70 19.31 11.67
CA GLY A 207 -12.92 19.94 12.16
C GLY A 207 -14.08 19.99 11.18
N TYR A 208 -15.11 20.74 11.57
CA TYR A 208 -16.22 21.04 10.67
C TYR A 208 -15.75 21.88 9.46
N SER A 209 -14.79 22.79 9.70
CA SER A 209 -14.30 23.71 8.68
C SER A 209 -13.60 23.01 7.52
N ALA A 210 -12.66 22.08 7.77
CA ALA A 210 -12.02 21.36 6.67
C ALA A 210 -12.96 20.35 6.01
N TYR A 211 -13.99 19.86 6.70
CA TYR A 211 -15.06 19.10 6.05
C TYR A 211 -15.81 19.97 5.05
N VAL A 212 -16.24 21.18 5.44
CA VAL A 212 -16.89 22.14 4.52
C VAL A 212 -15.99 22.45 3.32
N GLU A 213 -14.71 22.76 3.54
CA GLU A 213 -13.77 23.07 2.45
C GLU A 213 -13.46 21.85 1.56
N ARG A 214 -13.51 20.63 2.10
CA ARG A 214 -13.42 19.40 1.30
C ARG A 214 -14.66 19.25 0.42
N THR A 215 -15.86 19.38 1.00
CA THR A 215 -17.11 19.27 0.23
C THR A 215 -17.19 20.34 -0.87
N LYS A 216 -16.80 21.59 -0.60
CA LYS A 216 -16.73 22.63 -1.64
C LYS A 216 -15.78 22.24 -2.78
N ARG A 217 -14.61 21.68 -2.47
CA ARG A 217 -13.66 21.20 -3.50
C ARG A 217 -14.27 20.07 -4.32
N ASP A 218 -15.00 19.16 -3.69
CA ASP A 218 -15.70 18.08 -4.39
C ASP A 218 -16.81 18.65 -5.31
N CYS A 219 -17.62 19.60 -4.85
CA CYS A 219 -18.61 20.26 -5.70
C CYS A 219 -17.94 20.94 -6.90
N ILE A 220 -16.80 21.63 -6.72
CA ILE A 220 -16.03 22.22 -7.83
C ILE A 220 -15.51 21.13 -8.79
N LYS A 221 -15.00 20.02 -8.25
CA LYS A 221 -14.45 18.89 -9.03
C LYS A 221 -15.51 18.24 -9.91
N TYR A 222 -16.70 18.00 -9.37
CA TYR A 222 -17.81 17.35 -10.07
C TYR A 222 -18.73 18.33 -10.82
N GLY A 223 -18.48 19.64 -10.71
CA GLY A 223 -19.28 20.67 -11.36
C GLY A 223 -20.66 20.86 -10.74
N ASP A 224 -20.84 20.53 -9.46
CA ASP A 224 -22.09 20.73 -8.73
C ASP A 224 -22.23 22.19 -8.26
N THR A 225 -22.67 23.04 -9.20
CA THR A 225 -22.80 24.48 -8.95
C THR A 225 -23.96 24.82 -8.00
N GLU A 226 -24.96 23.95 -7.87
CA GLU A 226 -26.11 24.18 -7.00
C GLU A 226 -25.73 23.88 -5.54
N GLU A 227 -25.14 22.70 -5.28
CA GLU A 227 -24.65 22.33 -3.95
C GLU A 227 -23.55 23.28 -3.48
N LEU A 228 -22.64 23.70 -4.37
CA LEU A 228 -21.61 24.68 -4.02
C LEU A 228 -22.23 26.01 -3.58
N ALA A 229 -23.23 26.52 -4.29
CA ALA A 229 -23.89 27.77 -3.94
C ALA A 229 -24.69 27.66 -2.62
N GLU A 230 -25.28 26.50 -2.35
CA GLU A 230 -25.95 26.21 -1.06
C GLU A 230 -24.95 26.24 0.09
N ILE A 231 -23.81 25.54 -0.05
CA ILE A 231 -22.74 25.50 0.97
C ILE A 231 -22.12 26.89 1.18
N GLU A 232 -21.94 27.69 0.11
CA GLU A 232 -21.42 29.06 0.23
C GLU A 232 -22.40 30.02 0.90
N ALA A 233 -23.71 29.84 0.66
CA ALA A 233 -24.75 30.66 1.27
C ALA A 233 -25.01 30.29 2.74
N ASP A 234 -25.03 28.99 3.07
CA ASP A 234 -25.19 28.48 4.42
C ASP A 234 -24.34 27.23 4.62
N PRO A 235 -23.11 27.37 5.13
CA PRO A 235 -22.27 26.22 5.46
C PRO A 235 -22.93 25.27 6.45
N GLU A 236 -23.89 25.71 7.26
CA GLU A 236 -24.55 24.91 8.30
C GLU A 236 -25.39 23.76 7.75
N CYS A 237 -25.77 23.80 6.46
CA CYS A 237 -26.48 22.71 5.78
C CYS A 237 -25.72 21.37 5.89
N LEU A 238 -24.39 21.43 6.00
CA LEU A 238 -23.50 20.28 6.15
C LEU A 238 -23.37 19.76 7.59
N ARG A 239 -23.88 20.47 8.61
CA ARG A 239 -23.60 20.15 10.01
C ARG A 239 -24.18 18.81 10.42
N SER A 240 -25.42 18.54 10.03
CA SER A 240 -26.05 17.26 10.33
C SER A 240 -25.30 16.09 9.69
N TYR A 241 -24.81 16.26 8.45
CA TYR A 241 -24.02 15.24 7.76
C TYR A 241 -22.66 15.02 8.40
N TRP A 242 -21.96 16.08 8.79
CA TRP A 242 -20.69 15.99 9.50
C TRP A 242 -20.84 15.31 10.88
N GLU A 243 -21.85 15.70 11.65
CA GLU A 243 -22.14 15.12 12.96
C GLU A 243 -22.50 13.62 12.86
N GLN A 244 -23.30 13.26 11.85
CA GLN A 244 -23.73 11.88 11.64
C GLN A 244 -22.64 10.98 11.07
N ASN A 245 -21.83 11.45 10.12
CA ASN A 245 -20.88 10.59 9.41
C ASN A 245 -19.49 10.63 10.03
N GLU A 246 -18.87 11.81 10.07
CA GLU A 246 -17.47 11.97 10.49
C GLU A 246 -17.33 11.89 12.01
N HIS A 247 -18.16 12.65 12.73
CA HIS A 247 -18.08 12.72 14.18
C HIS A 247 -18.54 11.41 14.85
N TYR A 248 -19.62 10.78 14.36
CA TYR A 248 -20.03 9.46 14.83
C TYR A 248 -18.95 8.40 14.58
N THR A 249 -18.38 8.36 13.37
CA THR A 249 -17.35 7.37 13.01
C THR A 249 -16.11 7.56 13.89
N ARG A 250 -15.60 8.78 14.06
CA ARG A 250 -14.47 9.06 14.95
C ARG A 250 -14.79 8.68 16.40
N ARG A 251 -15.96 9.06 16.93
CA ARG A 251 -16.36 8.68 18.30
C ARG A 251 -16.44 7.16 18.47
N TRP A 252 -16.96 6.46 17.46
CA TRP A 252 -16.99 5.00 17.44
C TRP A 252 -15.59 4.39 17.41
N GLN A 253 -14.69 4.91 16.57
CA GLN A 253 -13.27 4.52 16.54
C GLN A 253 -12.60 4.74 17.89
N ARG A 254 -12.73 5.93 18.50
CA ARG A 254 -12.16 6.21 19.83
C ARG A 254 -12.65 5.24 20.91
N ARG A 255 -13.92 4.85 20.83
CA ARG A 255 -14.52 3.96 21.83
C ARG A 255 -14.16 2.49 21.61
N TRP A 256 -14.04 2.05 20.36
CA TRP A 256 -14.00 0.62 20.02
C TRP A 256 -12.74 0.16 19.26
N GLN A 257 -11.95 1.11 18.77
CA GLN A 257 -10.67 0.93 18.07
C GLN A 257 -9.52 1.57 18.84
N ARG A 258 -9.33 1.12 20.08
CA ARG A 258 -8.14 1.40 20.90
C ARG A 258 -7.56 0.10 21.42
N GLU A 259 -6.30 0.14 21.82
CA GLU A 259 -5.69 -0.99 22.50
C GLU A 259 -6.38 -1.20 23.86
N PRO A 260 -7.00 -2.36 24.11
CA PRO A 260 -7.77 -2.60 25.32
C PRO A 260 -6.87 -2.65 26.57
N GLY A 261 -7.30 -1.95 27.62
CA GLY A 261 -6.64 -2.00 28.92
C GLY A 261 -5.37 -1.17 29.04
N CYS A 262 -5.13 -0.24 28.10
CA CYS A 262 -4.04 0.72 28.19
C CYS A 262 -4.53 2.01 28.87
N ASN A 263 -3.82 2.46 29.91
CA ASN A 263 -4.02 3.72 30.61
C ASN A 263 -2.86 4.69 30.35
N GLY A 264 -2.53 4.89 29.07
CA GLY A 264 -1.51 5.84 28.62
C GLY A 264 -0.46 5.20 27.70
N PHE A 265 0.52 6.02 27.32
CA PHE A 265 1.50 5.67 26.31
C PHE A 265 2.38 4.46 26.69
N SER A 266 2.81 4.36 27.96
CA SER A 266 3.64 3.22 28.41
C SER A 266 2.93 1.88 28.25
N ASP A 267 1.67 1.78 28.70
CA ASP A 267 0.87 0.55 28.55
C ASP A 267 0.67 0.19 27.08
N TYR A 268 0.52 1.20 26.23
CA TYR A 268 0.38 1.04 24.79
C TYR A 268 1.67 0.51 24.14
N VAL A 269 2.85 1.00 24.54
CA VAL A 269 4.15 0.48 24.10
C VAL A 269 4.28 -1.00 24.45
N ASP A 270 3.94 -1.37 25.69
CA ASP A 270 4.03 -2.76 26.15
C ASP A 270 3.01 -3.67 25.47
N ALA A 271 1.80 -3.17 25.19
CA ALA A 271 0.81 -3.89 24.41
C ALA A 271 1.28 -4.12 22.95
N THR A 272 1.89 -3.10 22.33
CA THR A 272 2.46 -3.19 20.98
C THR A 272 3.54 -4.26 20.92
N LYS A 273 4.50 -4.24 21.85
CA LYS A 273 5.57 -5.26 21.94
C LYS A 273 4.99 -6.67 22.09
N ARG A 274 4.10 -6.88 23.06
CA ARG A 274 3.45 -8.19 23.28
C ARG A 274 2.69 -8.69 22.06
N ARG A 275 2.04 -7.80 21.31
CA ARG A 275 1.28 -8.15 20.10
C ARG A 275 2.24 -8.57 18.98
N LEU A 276 3.29 -7.78 18.73
CA LEU A 276 4.30 -8.09 17.73
C LEU A 276 5.03 -9.40 18.04
N GLU A 277 5.40 -9.65 19.30
CA GLU A 277 6.00 -10.90 19.75
C GLU A 277 5.08 -12.10 19.53
N ARG A 278 3.77 -11.97 19.81
CA ARG A 278 2.77 -13.02 19.55
C ARG A 278 2.69 -13.40 18.07
N HIS A 279 2.97 -12.45 17.18
CA HIS A 279 3.03 -12.64 15.73
C HIS A 279 4.48 -12.82 15.22
N ALA A 280 5.39 -13.26 16.10
CA ALA A 280 6.78 -13.63 15.80
C ALA A 280 7.64 -12.51 15.20
N PHE A 281 7.28 -11.24 15.42
CA PHE A 281 8.11 -10.11 15.02
C PHE A 281 9.14 -9.79 16.12
N THR A 282 10.43 -9.87 15.80
CA THR A 282 11.55 -9.81 16.78
C THR A 282 12.48 -8.61 16.62
N ARG A 283 12.29 -7.76 15.60
CA ARG A 283 13.16 -6.63 15.36
C ARG A 283 13.00 -5.58 16.48
N PRO A 284 14.09 -5.04 17.05
CA PRO A 284 13.99 -4.00 18.07
C PRO A 284 13.47 -2.69 17.46
N PHE A 285 12.66 -1.97 18.24
CA PHE A 285 12.09 -0.66 17.91
C PHE A 285 11.74 0.10 19.19
N GLN A 286 11.55 1.41 19.08
CA GLN A 286 11.12 2.26 20.17
C GLN A 286 10.09 3.26 19.64
N LEU A 287 8.86 3.21 20.16
CA LEU A 287 7.84 4.18 19.79
C LEU A 287 8.14 5.53 20.42
N ASN A 288 7.81 6.60 19.70
CA ASN A 288 7.83 7.96 20.23
C ASN A 288 6.43 8.38 20.69
N GLU A 289 6.40 9.12 21.80
CA GLU A 289 5.16 9.66 22.37
C GLU A 289 4.52 10.69 21.43
N ASP A 290 5.33 11.49 20.74
CA ASP A 290 4.88 12.29 19.60
C ASP A 290 5.07 11.49 18.29
N PRO A 291 3.98 11.11 17.57
CA PRO A 291 4.08 10.42 16.29
C PRO A 291 4.82 11.21 15.21
N LYS A 292 4.89 12.55 15.32
CA LYS A 292 5.59 13.42 14.35
C LYS A 292 7.11 13.28 14.47
N GLN A 293 7.62 12.82 15.61
CA GLN A 293 9.04 12.56 15.84
C GLN A 293 9.44 11.11 15.54
N GLN A 294 8.49 10.26 15.13
CA GLN A 294 8.76 8.85 14.88
C GLN A 294 9.36 8.63 13.49
N ASP A 295 10.42 7.83 13.40
CA ASP A 295 11.02 7.51 12.12
C ASP A 295 10.10 6.63 11.26
N LYS A 296 10.38 6.60 9.95
CA LYS A 296 9.55 5.88 8.97
C LYS A 296 9.45 4.39 9.32
N LEU A 297 10.57 3.74 9.64
CA LEU A 297 10.59 2.31 9.91
C LEU A 297 9.78 1.97 11.15
N THR A 298 9.97 2.70 12.25
CA THR A 298 9.19 2.52 13.48
C THR A 298 7.70 2.75 13.23
N THR A 299 7.33 3.73 12.39
CA THR A 299 5.94 3.96 11.98
C THR A 299 5.36 2.76 11.23
N TRP A 300 6.12 2.12 10.35
CA TRP A 300 5.69 0.89 9.67
C TRP A 300 5.58 -0.32 10.60
N ILE A 301 6.47 -0.43 11.59
CA ILE A 301 6.37 -1.47 12.64
C ILE A 301 5.10 -1.27 13.46
N GLU A 302 4.78 -0.02 13.81
CA GLU A 302 3.54 0.31 14.51
C GLU A 302 2.30 0.06 13.64
N TYR A 303 2.36 0.36 12.35
CA TYR A 303 1.30 0.02 11.39
C TYR A 303 1.07 -1.50 11.28
N LEU A 304 2.15 -2.29 11.25
CA LEU A 304 2.06 -3.75 11.30
C LEU A 304 1.36 -4.23 12.58
N CYS A 305 1.67 -3.62 13.72
CA CYS A 305 0.98 -3.88 14.98
C CYS A 305 -0.52 -3.56 14.90
N PHE A 306 -0.89 -2.44 14.28
CA PHE A 306 -2.28 -2.07 14.00
C PHE A 306 -2.99 -3.12 13.13
N GLU A 307 -2.35 -3.62 12.08
CA GLU A 307 -2.94 -4.69 11.25
C GLU A 307 -3.10 -6.00 12.03
N TYR A 308 -2.14 -6.36 12.88
CA TYR A 308 -2.30 -7.49 13.79
C TYR A 308 -3.40 -7.30 14.83
N TRP A 309 -3.67 -6.06 15.24
CA TRP A 309 -4.81 -5.75 16.12
C TRP A 309 -6.12 -6.12 15.43
N TRP A 310 -6.27 -5.75 14.16
CA TRP A 310 -7.42 -6.13 13.36
C TRP A 310 -7.50 -7.63 13.12
N LEU A 311 -6.38 -8.27 12.79
CA LEU A 311 -6.32 -9.72 12.60
C LEU A 311 -6.78 -10.48 13.86
N ASP A 312 -6.28 -10.10 15.03
CA ASP A 312 -6.69 -10.68 16.31
C ASP A 312 -8.20 -10.48 16.55
N ARG A 313 -8.72 -9.29 16.26
CA ARG A 313 -10.14 -8.96 16.43
C ARG A 313 -11.04 -9.76 15.48
N TYR A 314 -10.67 -9.89 14.21
CA TYR A 314 -11.42 -10.68 13.24
C TYR A 314 -11.35 -12.16 13.59
N THR A 315 -10.17 -12.68 13.95
CA THR A 315 -10.00 -14.07 14.37
C THR A 315 -10.88 -14.40 15.58
N LYS A 316 -10.96 -13.50 16.57
CA LYS A 316 -11.87 -13.65 17.72
C LYS A 316 -13.33 -13.65 17.29
N SER A 317 -13.72 -12.75 16.39
CA SER A 317 -15.10 -12.65 15.88
C SER A 317 -15.51 -13.91 15.12
N ILE A 318 -14.65 -14.42 14.24
CA ILE A 318 -14.86 -15.66 13.49
C ILE A 318 -15.05 -16.83 14.47
N LYS A 319 -14.12 -17.02 15.41
CA LYS A 319 -14.21 -18.09 16.42
C LYS A 319 -15.50 -18.01 17.23
N ARG A 320 -15.94 -16.80 17.60
CA ARG A 320 -17.20 -16.58 18.35
C ARG A 320 -18.44 -16.94 17.51
N LEU A 321 -18.45 -16.61 16.23
CA LEU A 321 -19.60 -16.80 15.33
C LEU A 321 -19.64 -18.18 14.68
N GLN A 322 -18.54 -18.94 14.74
CA GLN A 322 -18.43 -20.26 14.13
C GLN A 322 -19.59 -21.22 14.51
N PRO A 323 -20.01 -21.34 15.78
CA PRO A 323 -21.07 -22.28 16.15
C PRO A 323 -22.43 -21.93 15.52
N ASP A 324 -22.75 -20.64 15.46
CA ASP A 324 -24.00 -20.16 14.86
C ASP A 324 -23.99 -20.37 13.34
N TYR A 325 -22.85 -20.11 12.71
CA TYR A 325 -22.63 -20.40 11.29
C TYR A 325 -22.79 -21.89 10.99
N ASP A 326 -22.14 -22.77 11.75
CA ASP A 326 -22.19 -24.22 11.55
C ASP A 326 -23.62 -24.75 11.72
N LYS A 327 -24.36 -24.24 12.71
CA LYS A 327 -25.78 -24.56 12.92
C LYS A 327 -26.64 -24.12 11.74
N ALA A 328 -26.52 -22.87 11.31
CA ALA A 328 -27.28 -22.34 10.18
C ALA A 328 -26.96 -23.11 8.88
N TRP A 329 -25.70 -23.49 8.67
CA TRP A 329 -25.27 -24.28 7.53
C TRP A 329 -25.85 -25.70 7.55
N GLN A 330 -25.90 -26.34 8.72
CA GLN A 330 -26.57 -27.64 8.90
C GLN A 330 -28.06 -27.55 8.58
N ASP A 331 -28.76 -26.51 9.05
CA ASP A 331 -30.19 -26.31 8.77
C ASP A 331 -30.45 -26.15 7.26
N VAL A 332 -29.61 -25.38 6.55
CA VAL A 332 -29.70 -25.23 5.09
C VAL A 332 -29.48 -26.57 4.39
N ARG A 333 -28.49 -27.36 4.84
CA ARG A 333 -28.20 -28.68 4.27
C ARG A 333 -29.35 -29.64 4.48
N MET A 334 -29.95 -29.65 5.67
CA MET A 334 -31.12 -30.49 6.02
C MET A 334 -32.39 -30.08 5.27
N ARG A 335 -32.55 -28.79 4.94
CA ARG A 335 -33.66 -28.31 4.09
C ARG A 335 -33.48 -28.71 2.62
N LYS A 336 -32.25 -28.71 2.10
CA LYS A 336 -31.94 -29.16 0.74
C LYS A 336 -32.06 -30.68 0.55
N THR A 337 -31.90 -31.47 1.61
CA THR A 337 -31.99 -32.95 1.55
C THR A 337 -33.38 -33.52 1.85
N ARG A 338 -34.41 -32.68 2.04
CA ARG A 338 -35.81 -33.14 2.01
C ARG A 338 -36.33 -33.07 0.57
N PRO A 339 -36.41 -34.19 -0.19
CA PRO A 339 -37.17 -34.18 -1.43
C PRO A 339 -38.63 -33.93 -1.05
N GLY A 340 -39.35 -33.18 -1.89
CA GLY A 340 -40.74 -32.83 -1.66
C GLY A 340 -41.56 -34.06 -1.26
N ARG A 341 -42.22 -33.97 -0.10
CA ARG A 341 -43.38 -34.81 0.18
C ARG A 341 -44.46 -34.39 -0.81
N SER A 342 -44.58 -35.17 -1.90
CA SER A 342 -45.82 -35.25 -2.68
C SER A 342 -46.90 -35.92 -1.85
#